data_AF-A0A815EUN7-F1
#
_entry.id   AF-A0A815EUN7-F1
#
_cell.length_a   1.000
_cell.length_b   1.000
_cell.length_c   1.000
_cell.angle_alpha   90.00
_cell.angle_beta   90.00
_cell.angle_gamma   90.00
#
_symmetry.space_group_name_H-M   'P 1'
#
loop_
_entity.id
_entity.type
_entity.pdbx_description
1 polymer ?
#
loop_
_entity_poly.entity_id
_entity_poly.type
_entity_poly.pdbx_seq_one_letter_code
_entity_poly.pdbx_strand_id
1 'polypeptide(L)'
;MALYETPEEPSDGLTIDESAAIRLYTIEWDEPHPSLYSMLNHALMNDHREHLRPYFKYMKLFLTALAKLPCVPLLTIWRGAAKNMSEEFLPGTPVIWWAVSSCTTSLTVLENNMYLGETGDRTLFSIEAINGRKIRAHSHFVTEEEVLLLPGTHMIVQSQLNPAPNLHIIHLKQVIPEEMLLEPPFEGAYLYPKTKRRQWYRKKRSIIPISLLTAILIAAVIVGSVLGRRSPTSMFFVHQVDYAKVKTSIAALMDDNNYVDGNYGPLFVRLGWLASGTYSRFDSTGGSNGGCIRFEPQCTWPVNKGLSIARDRLQSVYHDHPGLTYADLYTLAAVMAIEQMGGPTVKWRHGRVDYDDGKKSPPANRLPSASQGAQNIREIFSRMGFNDRETVALIGAHSVGRCHTDRNGFEGQWTSTPTTFSNEFFRHLLEDTWQERHWQGPKQFEDVKTKSLMRLPSDMALIQDPEFKIYVIEYANNGSRFAVDFADAFEKLLELGVDFPSSY
;
A
#
# COMPACT_ATOMS: atom_id res chain seq x y z
N MET A 1 -28.51 10.73 -25.71
CA MET A 1 -27.27 11.16 -25.05
C MET A 1 -26.45 9.96 -24.59
N ALA A 2 -26.90 9.20 -23.59
CA ALA A 2 -26.15 8.04 -23.05
C ALA A 2 -25.61 7.05 -24.10
N LEU A 3 -26.42 6.61 -25.07
CA LEU A 3 -25.97 5.70 -26.14
C LEU A 3 -24.93 6.33 -27.07
N TYR A 4 -25.09 7.61 -27.43
CA TYR A 4 -24.18 8.32 -28.32
C TYR A 4 -22.83 8.64 -27.67
N GLU A 5 -22.82 8.82 -26.34
CA GLU A 5 -21.60 9.07 -25.56
C GLU A 5 -20.94 7.77 -25.05
N THR A 6 -21.55 6.63 -25.31
CA THR A 6 -20.96 5.34 -24.97
C THR A 6 -20.06 4.88 -26.13
N PRO A 7 -18.83 4.44 -25.86
CA PRO A 7 -17.95 3.88 -26.90
C PRO A 7 -18.62 2.73 -27.66
N GLU A 8 -18.32 2.60 -28.96
CA GLU A 8 -18.83 1.49 -29.79
C GLU A 8 -18.39 0.12 -29.26
N GLU A 9 -17.19 0.06 -28.67
CA GLU A 9 -16.65 -1.10 -27.95
C GLU A 9 -16.36 -0.73 -26.49
N PRO A 10 -17.33 -0.88 -25.57
CA PRO A 10 -17.12 -0.61 -24.15
C PRO A 10 -16.14 -1.60 -23.49
N SER A 11 -15.47 -1.15 -22.43
CA SER A 11 -14.60 -2.00 -21.62
C SER A 11 -15.38 -3.06 -20.82
N ASP A 12 -14.64 -3.92 -20.11
CA ASP A 12 -15.19 -4.86 -19.12
C ASP A 12 -16.19 -5.92 -19.69
N GLY A 13 -16.17 -6.11 -21.01
CA GLY A 13 -17.01 -7.09 -21.70
C GLY A 13 -18.49 -6.72 -21.72
N LEU A 14 -18.81 -5.43 -21.54
CA LEU A 14 -20.17 -4.91 -21.65
C LEU A 14 -20.56 -4.68 -23.11
N THR A 15 -21.83 -4.92 -23.43
CA THR A 15 -22.40 -4.42 -24.68
C THR A 15 -22.59 -2.91 -24.62
N ILE A 16 -22.77 -2.26 -25.78
CA ILE A 16 -23.08 -0.83 -25.85
C ILE A 16 -24.32 -0.47 -25.01
N ASP A 17 -25.37 -1.30 -25.05
CA ASP A 17 -26.60 -1.10 -24.28
C ASP A 17 -26.37 -1.23 -22.77
N GLU A 18 -25.53 -2.19 -22.35
CA GLU A 18 -25.18 -2.42 -20.94
C GLU A 18 -24.37 -1.26 -20.36
N SER A 19 -23.33 -0.81 -21.09
CA SER A 19 -22.53 0.35 -20.68
C SER A 19 -23.35 1.63 -20.72
N ALA A 20 -24.20 1.82 -21.74
CA ALA A 20 -25.06 2.99 -21.85
C ALA A 20 -26.14 3.01 -20.76
N ALA A 21 -26.60 1.86 -20.27
CA ALA A 21 -27.50 1.80 -19.12
C ALA A 21 -26.81 2.31 -17.84
N ILE A 22 -25.55 1.94 -17.60
CA ILE A 22 -24.79 2.48 -16.46
C ILE A 22 -24.59 3.98 -16.61
N ARG A 23 -24.19 4.43 -17.81
CA ARG A 23 -24.03 5.86 -18.11
C ARG A 23 -25.33 6.63 -17.86
N LEU A 24 -26.45 6.13 -18.39
CA LEU A 24 -27.77 6.76 -18.22
C LEU A 24 -28.17 6.93 -16.77
N TYR A 25 -27.82 5.98 -15.90
CA TYR A 25 -28.05 6.11 -14.46
C TYR A 25 -27.30 7.31 -13.87
N THR A 26 -26.06 7.53 -14.29
CA THR A 26 -25.17 8.58 -13.73
C THR A 26 -25.37 9.97 -14.33
N ILE A 27 -26.17 10.11 -15.39
CA ILE A 27 -26.40 11.41 -16.03
C ILE A 27 -27.37 12.25 -15.21
N GLU A 28 -26.99 13.51 -14.96
CA GLU A 28 -27.90 14.55 -14.48
C GLU A 28 -28.72 15.11 -15.65
N TRP A 29 -30.04 15.21 -15.47
CA TRP A 29 -30.97 15.75 -16.47
C TRP A 29 -31.25 17.22 -16.18
N ASP A 30 -31.43 18.01 -17.24
CA ASP A 30 -31.75 19.43 -17.09
C ASP A 30 -33.12 19.62 -16.43
N GLU A 31 -33.24 20.67 -15.60
CA GLU A 31 -34.52 21.08 -15.06
C GLU A 31 -35.53 21.39 -16.19
N PRO A 32 -36.82 21.05 -16.03
CA PRO A 32 -37.50 20.62 -14.79
C PRO A 32 -37.59 19.09 -14.60
N HIS A 33 -36.88 18.30 -15.40
CA HIS A 33 -37.07 16.85 -15.41
C HIS A 33 -36.21 16.16 -14.35
N PRO A 34 -36.78 15.32 -13.46
CA PRO A 34 -35.98 14.56 -12.51
C PRO A 34 -35.13 13.52 -13.25
N SER A 35 -33.84 13.46 -12.90
CA SER A 35 -32.88 12.48 -13.42
C SER A 35 -33.31 11.04 -13.15
N LEU A 36 -32.88 10.11 -14.01
CA LEU A 36 -33.27 8.68 -13.90
C LEU A 36 -32.92 8.07 -12.54
N TYR A 37 -31.74 8.36 -12.00
CA TYR A 37 -31.34 7.83 -10.69
C TYR A 37 -32.30 8.29 -9.57
N SER A 38 -32.80 9.53 -9.65
CA SER A 38 -33.71 10.10 -8.67
C SER A 38 -35.07 9.42 -8.72
N MET A 39 -35.65 9.30 -9.93
CA MET A 39 -36.92 8.61 -10.14
C MET A 39 -36.87 7.13 -9.76
N LEU A 40 -35.80 6.42 -10.15
CA LEU A 40 -35.63 5.01 -9.85
C LEU A 40 -35.46 4.76 -8.35
N ASN A 41 -34.64 5.56 -7.67
CA ASN A 41 -34.46 5.44 -6.22
C ASN A 41 -35.74 5.77 -5.45
N HIS A 42 -36.52 6.75 -5.91
CA HIS A 42 -37.83 7.03 -5.33
C HIS A 42 -38.76 5.80 -5.43
N ALA A 43 -38.79 5.11 -6.58
CA ALA A 43 -39.57 3.90 -6.75
C ALA A 43 -39.02 2.70 -5.93
N LEU A 44 -37.69 2.58 -5.80
CA LEU A 44 -37.04 1.51 -5.04
C LEU A 44 -37.29 1.61 -3.54
N MET A 45 -37.33 2.83 -3.00
CA MET A 45 -37.58 3.11 -1.58
C MET A 45 -39.07 3.11 -1.23
N ASN A 46 -39.96 3.00 -2.21
CA ASN A 46 -41.40 2.99 -1.99
C ASN A 46 -41.89 1.58 -1.60
N ASP A 47 -42.79 1.51 -0.61
CA ASP A 47 -43.39 0.24 -0.17
C ASP A 47 -44.29 -0.39 -1.25
N HIS A 48 -44.84 0.43 -2.15
CA HIS A 48 -45.68 0.04 -3.29
C HIS A 48 -44.85 -0.47 -4.47
N ARG A 49 -44.57 -1.77 -4.48
CA ARG A 49 -43.70 -2.42 -5.48
C ARG A 49 -44.21 -2.33 -6.93
N GLU A 50 -45.49 -2.05 -7.13
CA GLU A 50 -46.08 -1.75 -8.44
C GLU A 50 -45.43 -0.54 -9.13
N HIS A 51 -44.90 0.42 -8.36
CA HIS A 51 -44.20 1.59 -8.89
C HIS A 51 -42.87 1.25 -9.57
N LEU A 52 -42.31 0.06 -9.31
CA LEU A 52 -41.10 -0.41 -9.98
C LEU A 52 -41.36 -1.00 -11.37
N ARG A 53 -42.62 -1.37 -11.70
CA ARG A 53 -42.96 -2.03 -12.96
C ARG A 53 -42.47 -1.29 -14.22
N PRO A 54 -42.57 0.05 -14.32
CA PRO A 54 -42.05 0.79 -15.47
C PRO A 54 -40.53 0.62 -15.67
N TYR A 55 -39.79 0.38 -14.58
CA TYR A 55 -38.34 0.29 -14.58
C TYR A 55 -37.81 -1.12 -14.77
N PHE A 56 -38.65 -2.17 -14.75
CA PHE A 56 -38.17 -3.57 -14.79
C PHE A 56 -37.27 -3.89 -15.97
N LYS A 57 -37.61 -3.42 -17.18
CA LYS A 57 -36.77 -3.65 -18.38
C LYS A 57 -35.41 -2.97 -18.24
N TYR A 58 -35.41 -1.73 -17.74
CA TYR A 58 -34.20 -0.97 -17.49
C TYR A 58 -33.35 -1.61 -16.38
N MET A 59 -33.95 -1.93 -15.23
CA MET A 59 -33.28 -2.59 -14.11
C MET A 59 -32.69 -3.94 -14.52
N LYS A 60 -33.39 -4.72 -15.35
CA LYS A 60 -32.87 -5.96 -15.91
C LYS A 60 -31.58 -5.72 -16.68
N LEU A 61 -31.55 -4.74 -17.60
CA LEU A 61 -30.35 -4.40 -18.36
C LEU A 61 -29.23 -3.87 -17.46
N PHE A 62 -29.55 -2.91 -16.60
CA PHE A 62 -28.62 -2.24 -15.69
C PHE A 62 -27.97 -3.21 -14.68
N LEU A 63 -28.76 -4.05 -14.00
CA LEU A 63 -28.21 -5.03 -13.05
C LEU A 63 -27.42 -6.13 -13.75
N THR A 64 -27.75 -6.47 -15.01
CA THR A 64 -26.96 -7.40 -15.81
C THR A 64 -25.60 -6.80 -16.13
N ALA A 65 -25.55 -5.53 -16.55
CA ALA A 65 -24.31 -4.79 -16.77
C ALA A 65 -23.45 -4.77 -15.49
N LEU A 66 -24.02 -4.37 -14.36
CA LEU A 66 -23.30 -4.34 -13.08
C LEU A 66 -22.82 -5.72 -12.62
N ALA A 67 -23.55 -6.79 -12.90
CA ALA A 67 -23.15 -8.15 -12.53
C ALA A 67 -21.92 -8.64 -13.33
N LYS A 68 -21.67 -8.11 -14.53
CA LYS A 68 -20.49 -8.40 -15.34
C LYS A 68 -19.25 -7.65 -14.85
N LEU A 69 -19.44 -6.48 -14.22
CA LEU A 69 -18.33 -5.72 -13.64
C LEU A 69 -17.73 -6.46 -12.43
N PRO A 70 -16.40 -6.40 -12.26
CA PRO A 70 -15.75 -7.02 -11.11
C PRO A 70 -16.26 -6.40 -9.80
N CYS A 71 -16.49 -7.26 -8.79
CA CYS A 71 -16.70 -6.79 -7.43
C CYS A 71 -15.42 -6.12 -6.94
N VAL A 72 -15.55 -4.96 -6.27
CA VAL A 72 -14.44 -4.44 -5.48
C VAL A 72 -14.09 -5.42 -4.35
N PRO A 73 -12.80 -5.58 -3.99
CA PRO A 73 -12.42 -6.27 -2.76
C PRO A 73 -13.06 -5.56 -1.54
N LEU A 74 -13.12 -6.23 -0.38
CA LEU A 74 -13.67 -5.65 0.85
C LEU A 74 -13.09 -4.25 1.08
N LEU A 75 -13.97 -3.25 1.08
CA LEU A 75 -13.62 -1.83 0.98
C LEU A 75 -14.63 -1.02 1.80
N THR A 76 -14.17 0.02 2.47
CA THR A 76 -15.03 1.05 3.04
C THR A 76 -15.37 2.09 1.98
N ILE A 77 -16.66 2.20 1.65
CA ILE A 77 -17.20 3.25 0.78
C ILE A 77 -18.03 4.24 1.61
N TRP A 78 -18.16 5.45 1.10
CA TRP A 78 -18.84 6.53 1.80
C TRP A 78 -20.00 7.09 1.01
N ARG A 79 -21.07 7.44 1.71
CA ARG A 79 -22.25 8.10 1.14
C ARG A 79 -22.76 9.19 2.08
N GLY A 80 -23.03 10.38 1.53
CA GLY A 80 -23.63 11.47 2.27
C GLY A 80 -25.14 11.58 2.08
N ALA A 81 -25.80 12.17 3.08
CA ALA A 81 -27.20 12.58 3.04
C ALA A 81 -27.36 13.92 3.78
N ALA A 82 -28.08 14.87 3.19
CA ALA A 82 -28.35 16.20 3.76
C ALA A 82 -29.53 16.20 4.77
N LYS A 83 -29.58 15.19 5.65
CA LYS A 83 -30.48 15.13 6.81
C LYS A 83 -29.86 14.28 7.92
N ASN A 84 -30.32 14.45 9.16
CA ASN A 84 -30.06 13.51 10.24
C ASN A 84 -30.89 12.23 10.03
N MET A 85 -30.23 11.08 10.03
CA MET A 85 -30.85 9.75 9.88
C MET A 85 -30.53 8.81 11.05
N SER A 86 -29.96 9.30 12.15
CA SER A 86 -29.55 8.46 13.29
C SER A 86 -30.71 7.65 13.88
N GLU A 87 -31.92 8.20 13.92
CA GLU A 87 -33.10 7.49 14.45
C GLU A 87 -33.51 6.29 13.58
N GLU A 88 -33.24 6.35 12.27
CA GLU A 88 -33.60 5.32 11.30
C GLU A 88 -32.63 4.11 11.34
N PHE A 89 -31.43 4.26 11.93
CA PHE A 89 -30.33 3.27 11.84
C PHE A 89 -29.73 2.91 13.20
N LEU A 90 -30.52 2.40 14.14
CA LEU A 90 -30.02 2.06 15.49
C LEU A 90 -28.95 0.94 15.45
N PRO A 91 -27.85 1.03 16.25
CA PRO A 91 -26.82 -0.01 16.31
C PRO A 91 -27.37 -1.42 16.59
N GLY A 92 -26.84 -2.40 15.89
CA GLY A 92 -27.24 -3.81 15.99
C GLY A 92 -28.49 -4.18 15.17
N THR A 93 -29.16 -3.22 14.53
CA THR A 93 -30.34 -3.51 13.71
C THR A 93 -29.97 -3.92 12.28
N PRO A 94 -30.72 -4.85 11.67
CA PRO A 94 -30.60 -5.15 10.25
C PRO A 94 -31.24 -4.02 9.43
N VAL A 95 -30.62 -3.69 8.30
CA VAL A 95 -31.09 -2.68 7.35
C VAL A 95 -31.06 -3.27 5.95
N ILE A 96 -32.11 -3.01 5.17
CA ILE A 96 -32.10 -3.25 3.73
C ILE A 96 -31.97 -1.91 3.03
N TRP A 97 -30.84 -1.73 2.35
CA TRP A 97 -30.56 -0.54 1.57
C TRP A 97 -31.18 -0.66 0.19
N TRP A 98 -32.38 -0.11 0.03
CA TRP A 98 -33.17 -0.28 -1.20
C TRP A 98 -32.67 0.53 -2.39
N ALA A 99 -31.99 1.65 -2.15
CA ALA A 99 -31.51 2.53 -3.22
C ALA A 99 -30.29 1.95 -3.95
N VAL A 100 -30.18 2.25 -5.24
CA VAL A 100 -28.88 2.23 -5.91
C VAL A 100 -28.14 3.49 -5.45
N SER A 101 -26.94 3.37 -4.90
CA SER A 101 -26.23 4.53 -4.36
C SER A 101 -24.85 4.68 -4.95
N SER A 102 -24.59 5.88 -5.48
CA SER A 102 -23.25 6.31 -5.85
C SER A 102 -22.46 6.60 -4.58
N CYS A 103 -21.39 5.84 -4.37
CA CYS A 103 -20.53 5.96 -3.22
C CYS A 103 -19.12 6.32 -3.68
N THR A 104 -18.43 7.06 -2.83
CA THR A 104 -17.05 7.47 -3.06
C THR A 104 -16.12 6.68 -2.15
N THR A 105 -14.94 6.34 -2.64
CA THR A 105 -13.84 5.87 -1.79
C THR A 105 -13.06 7.02 -1.16
N SER A 106 -13.29 8.25 -1.61
CA SER A 106 -12.64 9.46 -1.14
C SER A 106 -13.56 10.29 -0.26
N LEU A 107 -13.13 10.55 0.99
CA LEU A 107 -13.85 11.39 1.94
C LEU A 107 -13.97 12.86 1.48
N THR A 108 -13.00 13.36 0.71
CA THR A 108 -12.98 14.76 0.24
C THR A 108 -14.15 15.11 -0.68
N VAL A 109 -14.67 14.13 -1.43
CA VAL A 109 -15.83 14.32 -2.32
C VAL A 109 -17.10 14.64 -1.53
N LEU A 110 -17.15 14.29 -0.25
CA LEU A 110 -18.29 14.61 0.62
C LEU A 110 -18.30 16.06 1.08
N GLU A 111 -17.21 16.80 0.99
CA GLU A 111 -17.20 18.25 1.27
C GLU A 111 -18.00 19.03 0.20
N ASN A 112 -18.24 18.42 -0.97
CA ASN A 112 -19.10 18.98 -2.00
C ASN A 112 -20.58 18.91 -1.58
N ASN A 113 -21.29 20.03 -1.73
CA ASN A 113 -22.73 20.16 -1.47
C ASN A 113 -23.59 19.14 -2.24
N MET A 114 -23.11 18.63 -3.38
CA MET A 114 -23.78 17.60 -4.16
C MET A 114 -23.85 16.23 -3.43
N TYR A 115 -22.88 15.93 -2.55
CA TYR A 115 -22.80 14.63 -1.86
C TYR A 115 -23.19 14.72 -0.38
N LEU A 116 -22.73 15.73 0.34
CA LEU A 116 -23.10 15.95 1.76
C LEU A 116 -23.13 17.45 2.07
N GLY A 117 -22.07 18.18 1.71
CA GLY A 117 -21.91 19.60 2.02
C GLY A 117 -21.52 19.88 3.48
N GLU A 118 -21.28 21.16 3.78
CA GLU A 118 -20.69 21.58 5.07
C GLU A 118 -21.72 22.14 6.07
N THR A 119 -22.98 22.34 5.67
CA THR A 119 -23.99 23.05 6.46
C THR A 119 -25.30 22.28 6.56
N GLY A 120 -26.06 22.50 7.64
CA GLY A 120 -27.31 21.78 7.91
C GLY A 120 -27.07 20.39 8.53
N ASP A 121 -28.16 19.77 8.99
CA ASP A 121 -28.15 18.39 9.49
C ASP A 121 -27.76 17.44 8.39
N ARG A 122 -26.78 16.59 8.67
CA ARG A 122 -26.19 15.73 7.66
C ARG A 122 -25.74 14.40 8.24
N THR A 123 -25.91 13.35 7.44
CA THR A 123 -25.51 11.98 7.79
C THR A 123 -24.46 11.48 6.81
N LEU A 124 -23.33 11.03 7.34
CA LEU A 124 -22.30 10.32 6.62
C LEU A 124 -22.40 8.82 6.92
N PHE A 125 -22.70 8.03 5.90
CA PHE A 125 -22.62 6.58 5.95
C PHE A 125 -21.20 6.12 5.65
N SER A 126 -20.61 5.36 6.59
CA SER A 126 -19.41 4.54 6.37
C SER A 126 -19.87 3.12 6.12
N ILE A 127 -19.58 2.53 4.97
CA ILE A 127 -20.14 1.23 4.57
C ILE A 127 -19.00 0.27 4.25
N GLU A 128 -18.84 -0.79 5.05
CA GLU A 128 -18.01 -1.94 4.68
C GLU A 128 -18.74 -2.74 3.58
N ALA A 129 -18.39 -2.51 2.32
CA ALA A 129 -19.01 -3.13 1.17
C ALA A 129 -18.20 -4.35 0.66
N ILE A 130 -18.93 -5.40 0.26
CA ILE A 130 -18.38 -6.65 -0.29
C ILE A 130 -18.76 -6.88 -1.75
N ASN A 131 -19.66 -6.07 -2.31
CA ASN A 131 -20.11 -6.19 -3.70
C ASN A 131 -20.28 -4.85 -4.43
N GLY A 132 -19.58 -3.79 -4.00
CA GLY A 132 -19.56 -2.55 -4.75
C GLY A 132 -19.04 -2.75 -6.18
N ARG A 133 -19.52 -1.94 -7.13
CA ARG A 133 -19.09 -1.97 -8.54
C ARG A 133 -18.42 -0.66 -8.92
N LYS A 134 -17.16 -0.71 -9.34
CA LYS A 134 -16.49 0.46 -9.94
C LYS A 134 -17.09 0.72 -11.30
N ILE A 135 -17.60 1.92 -11.52
CA ILE A 135 -18.27 2.26 -12.77
C ILE A 135 -17.60 3.39 -13.55
N ARG A 136 -16.41 3.86 -13.13
CA ARG A 136 -15.70 4.98 -13.75
C ARG A 136 -15.65 4.93 -15.28
N ALA A 137 -15.34 3.77 -15.87
CA ALA A 137 -15.26 3.59 -17.32
C ALA A 137 -16.62 3.72 -18.04
N HIS A 138 -17.73 3.56 -17.31
CA HIS A 138 -19.09 3.55 -17.83
C HIS A 138 -19.96 4.69 -17.27
N SER A 139 -19.42 5.51 -16.36
CA SER A 139 -20.09 6.68 -15.78
C SER A 139 -20.02 7.86 -16.75
N HIS A 140 -21.02 8.75 -16.67
CA HIS A 140 -20.95 10.06 -17.31
C HIS A 140 -19.81 10.91 -16.73
N PHE A 141 -19.50 10.72 -15.44
CA PHE A 141 -18.41 11.40 -14.74
C PHE A 141 -17.13 10.56 -14.75
N VAL A 142 -16.42 10.52 -15.89
CA VAL A 142 -15.22 9.68 -16.10
C VAL A 142 -14.02 10.02 -15.20
N THR A 143 -14.04 11.18 -14.55
CA THR A 143 -13.02 11.65 -13.61
C THR A 143 -13.23 11.15 -12.18
N GLU A 144 -14.41 10.59 -11.88
CA GLU A 144 -14.75 10.15 -10.53
C GLU A 144 -14.48 8.66 -10.33
N GLU A 145 -13.83 8.31 -9.22
CA GLU A 145 -13.70 6.92 -8.76
C GLU A 145 -15.00 6.47 -8.08
N GLU A 146 -16.04 6.35 -8.90
CA GLU A 146 -17.40 6.05 -8.46
C GLU A 146 -17.61 4.55 -8.24
N VAL A 147 -18.11 4.19 -7.05
CA VAL A 147 -18.52 2.84 -6.69
C VAL A 147 -20.03 2.80 -6.48
N LEU A 148 -20.75 2.03 -7.29
CA LEU A 148 -22.17 1.80 -7.06
C LEU A 148 -22.40 0.71 -6.01
N LEU A 149 -23.20 1.07 -5.02
CA LEU A 149 -23.84 0.15 -4.09
C LEU A 149 -25.19 -0.30 -4.66
N LEU A 150 -25.40 -1.62 -4.64
CA LEU A 150 -26.56 -2.25 -5.27
C LEU A 150 -27.84 -2.10 -4.43
N PRO A 151 -29.03 -2.06 -5.07
CA PRO A 151 -30.29 -1.97 -4.37
C PRO A 151 -30.62 -3.29 -3.67
N GLY A 152 -31.39 -3.22 -2.59
CA GLY A 152 -31.73 -4.37 -1.78
C GLY A 152 -30.55 -4.94 -1.00
N THR A 153 -29.51 -4.13 -0.75
CA THR A 153 -28.32 -4.59 -0.04
C THR A 153 -28.62 -4.80 1.45
N HIS A 154 -28.31 -5.98 1.98
CA HIS A 154 -28.46 -6.28 3.40
C HIS A 154 -27.26 -5.78 4.19
N MET A 155 -27.51 -5.09 5.31
CA MET A 155 -26.49 -4.56 6.19
C MET A 155 -26.88 -4.72 7.66
N ILE A 156 -25.88 -4.62 8.53
CA ILE A 156 -26.08 -4.48 9.97
C ILE A 156 -25.45 -3.15 10.39
N VAL A 157 -26.22 -2.34 11.11
CA VAL A 157 -25.67 -1.13 11.74
C VAL A 157 -24.67 -1.54 12.82
N GLN A 158 -23.41 -1.16 12.66
CA GLN A 158 -22.35 -1.47 13.62
C GLN A 158 -22.32 -0.43 14.75
N SER A 159 -22.36 0.84 14.40
CA SER A 159 -22.20 1.94 15.36
C SER A 159 -22.73 3.27 14.79
N GLN A 160 -22.95 4.23 15.68
CA GLN A 160 -23.19 5.63 15.34
C GLN A 160 -22.20 6.54 16.07
N LEU A 161 -21.85 7.67 15.47
CA LEU A 161 -21.09 8.73 16.10
C LEU A 161 -21.63 10.11 15.69
N ASN A 162 -21.68 11.06 16.63
CA ASN A 162 -22.09 12.44 16.35
C ASN A 162 -20.93 13.38 16.69
N PRO A 163 -19.93 13.51 15.81
CA PRO A 163 -18.69 14.19 16.17
C PRO A 163 -18.81 15.73 16.08
N ALA A 164 -19.90 16.26 15.50
CA ALA A 164 -20.30 17.66 15.56
C ALA A 164 -21.84 17.76 15.64
N PRO A 165 -22.44 18.89 16.10
CA PRO A 165 -23.88 19.00 16.37
C PRO A 165 -24.80 18.60 15.20
N ASN A 166 -24.42 18.96 13.98
CA ASN A 166 -25.23 18.72 12.79
C ASN A 166 -24.65 17.60 11.91
N LEU A 167 -23.69 16.83 12.41
CA LEU A 167 -23.04 15.76 11.66
C LEU A 167 -23.18 14.44 12.40
N HIS A 168 -23.81 13.50 11.71
CA HIS A 168 -24.07 12.16 12.18
C HIS A 168 -23.30 11.18 11.30
N ILE A 169 -22.61 10.22 11.90
CA ILE A 169 -21.88 9.17 11.20
C ILE A 169 -22.51 7.84 11.55
N ILE A 170 -22.89 7.08 10.53
CA ILE A 170 -23.54 5.78 10.67
C ILE A 170 -22.64 4.74 10.00
N HIS A 171 -22.16 3.79 10.79
CA HIS A 171 -21.30 2.72 10.30
C HIS A 171 -22.13 1.49 9.99
N LEU A 172 -22.09 1.05 8.74
CA LEU A 172 -22.82 -0.09 8.21
C LEU A 172 -21.85 -1.16 7.73
N LYS A 173 -22.18 -2.42 8.03
CA LYS A 173 -21.46 -3.58 7.50
C LYS A 173 -22.37 -4.36 6.59
N GLN A 174 -21.98 -4.51 5.33
CA GLN A 174 -22.72 -5.33 4.38
C GLN A 174 -22.64 -6.82 4.76
N VAL A 175 -23.76 -7.52 4.60
CA VAL A 175 -23.86 -8.97 4.81
C VAL A 175 -24.40 -9.64 3.55
N ILE A 176 -24.02 -10.91 3.36
CA ILE A 176 -24.60 -11.76 2.30
C ILE A 176 -25.92 -12.30 2.85
N PRO A 177 -27.07 -12.03 2.21
CA PRO A 177 -28.34 -12.55 2.69
C PRO A 177 -28.46 -14.05 2.42
N GLU A 178 -29.29 -14.73 3.21
CA GLU A 178 -29.63 -16.14 2.97
C GLU A 178 -30.48 -16.30 1.70
N GLU A 179 -31.33 -15.32 1.41
CA GLU A 179 -32.17 -15.21 0.22
C GLU A 179 -31.95 -13.87 -0.48
N MET A 180 -31.74 -13.89 -1.78
CA MET A 180 -31.54 -12.69 -2.58
C MET A 180 -32.87 -12.03 -2.90
N LEU A 181 -33.03 -10.76 -2.51
CA LEU A 181 -34.23 -9.97 -2.83
C LEU A 181 -34.27 -9.53 -4.30
N LEU A 182 -33.10 -9.41 -4.93
CA LEU A 182 -32.92 -9.04 -6.33
C LEU A 182 -31.84 -9.94 -6.94
N GLU A 183 -32.26 -10.94 -7.73
CA GLU A 183 -31.33 -11.78 -8.48
C GLU A 183 -31.15 -11.26 -9.91
N PRO A 184 -29.93 -11.29 -10.47
CA PRO A 184 -29.72 -11.04 -11.89
C PRO A 184 -30.52 -12.08 -12.71
N PRO A 185 -31.17 -11.67 -13.81
CA PRO A 185 -32.13 -12.51 -14.51
C PRO A 185 -31.51 -13.61 -15.40
N PHE A 186 -30.22 -13.94 -15.24
CA PHE A 186 -29.49 -14.85 -16.13
C PHE A 186 -28.57 -15.80 -15.38
N GLU A 187 -28.50 -17.04 -15.87
CA GLU A 187 -27.67 -18.11 -15.33
C GLU A 187 -26.17 -17.76 -15.46
N GLY A 188 -25.42 -17.79 -14.35
CA GLY A 188 -23.99 -17.50 -14.34
C GLY A 188 -23.57 -16.08 -13.94
N ALA A 189 -24.52 -15.14 -13.80
CA ALA A 189 -24.29 -13.80 -13.26
C ALA A 189 -24.45 -13.79 -11.73
N TYR A 190 -23.44 -13.33 -11.00
CA TYR A 190 -23.46 -13.31 -9.53
C TYR A 190 -23.21 -11.89 -9.01
N LEU A 191 -24.14 -11.38 -8.19
CA LEU A 191 -23.95 -10.08 -7.54
C LEU A 191 -22.87 -10.14 -6.46
N TYR A 192 -22.60 -11.31 -5.92
CA TYR A 192 -21.55 -11.56 -4.92
C TYR A 192 -20.39 -12.37 -5.52
N PRO A 193 -19.16 -12.24 -4.99
CA PRO A 193 -18.02 -13.01 -5.46
C PRO A 193 -18.28 -14.52 -5.43
N LYS A 194 -17.89 -15.27 -6.48
CA LYS A 194 -17.88 -16.74 -6.51
C LYS A 194 -16.87 -17.30 -5.51
N THR A 195 -17.15 -17.22 -4.23
CA THR A 195 -16.49 -18.05 -3.24
C THR A 195 -17.32 -19.32 -3.11
N LYS A 196 -16.67 -20.49 -3.28
CA LYS A 196 -17.29 -21.79 -2.98
C LYS A 196 -18.04 -21.65 -1.65
N ARG A 197 -19.35 -21.93 -1.61
CA ARG A 197 -20.15 -22.06 -0.38
C ARG A 197 -19.34 -22.89 0.64
N ARG A 198 -18.57 -22.23 1.50
CA ARG A 198 -17.79 -22.85 2.57
C ARG A 198 -17.90 -21.93 3.78
N GLN A 199 -18.89 -22.26 4.62
CA GLN A 199 -18.77 -22.51 6.06
C GLN A 199 -17.97 -21.55 6.97
N TRP A 200 -17.45 -20.41 6.52
CA TRP A 200 -16.69 -19.50 7.39
C TRP A 200 -17.63 -18.68 8.30
N TYR A 201 -18.80 -18.29 7.79
CA TYR A 201 -19.77 -17.46 8.52
C TYR A 201 -20.60 -18.19 9.58
N ARG A 202 -20.57 -19.54 9.65
CA ARG A 202 -21.45 -20.31 10.55
C ARG A 202 -20.84 -20.75 11.88
N LYS A 203 -19.60 -20.38 12.21
CA LYS A 203 -18.98 -20.76 13.49
C LYS A 203 -18.02 -19.69 14.04
N LYS A 204 -18.59 -18.69 14.73
CA LYS A 204 -18.18 -18.22 16.07
C LYS A 204 -18.99 -16.97 16.44
N ARG A 205 -19.95 -17.14 17.36
CA ARG A 205 -20.31 -16.06 18.29
C ARG A 205 -19.10 -15.82 19.21
N SER A 206 -18.96 -14.56 19.62
CA SER A 206 -18.03 -13.99 20.62
C SER A 206 -16.53 -14.10 20.34
N ILE A 207 -15.96 -13.08 19.70
CA ILE A 207 -15.09 -12.02 20.28
C ILE A 207 -14.65 -11.16 19.07
N ILE A 208 -15.19 -9.95 18.97
CA ILE A 208 -14.68 -8.94 18.05
C ILE A 208 -13.38 -8.42 18.67
N PRO A 209 -12.23 -8.43 17.98
CA PRO A 209 -11.02 -7.85 18.53
C PRO A 209 -11.25 -6.34 18.70
N ILE A 210 -10.96 -5.84 19.90
CA ILE A 210 -11.11 -4.44 20.32
C ILE A 210 -10.43 -3.46 19.34
N SER A 211 -9.47 -3.95 18.54
CA SER A 211 -8.71 -3.20 17.53
C SER A 211 -9.49 -2.75 16.28
N LEU A 212 -10.64 -3.35 15.94
CA LEU A 212 -11.46 -2.90 14.79
C LEU A 212 -12.46 -1.80 15.18
N LEU A 213 -12.94 -1.82 16.44
CA LEU A 213 -13.84 -0.78 16.97
C LEU A 213 -13.10 0.54 17.24
N THR A 214 -11.81 0.48 17.59
CA THR A 214 -10.98 1.66 17.87
C THR A 214 -10.52 2.39 16.60
N ALA A 215 -10.17 1.67 15.53
CA ALA A 215 -9.77 2.29 14.25
C ALA A 215 -10.94 3.03 13.56
N ILE A 216 -12.17 2.55 13.73
CA ILE A 216 -13.36 3.12 13.12
C ILE A 216 -13.91 4.30 13.93
N LEU A 217 -13.74 4.28 15.27
CA LEU A 217 -13.98 5.47 16.11
C LEU A 217 -13.03 6.62 15.78
N ILE A 218 -11.77 6.32 15.43
CA ILE A 218 -10.77 7.35 15.09
C ILE A 218 -11.12 8.04 13.76
N ALA A 219 -11.53 7.30 12.73
CA ALA A 219 -11.99 7.89 11.47
C ALA A 219 -13.22 8.79 11.66
N ALA A 220 -14.14 8.42 12.55
CA ALA A 220 -15.34 9.18 12.83
C ALA A 220 -15.08 10.41 13.75
N VAL A 221 -14.09 10.34 14.65
CA VAL A 221 -13.63 11.48 15.48
C VAL A 221 -12.85 12.51 14.65
N ILE A 222 -12.07 12.08 13.65
CA ILE A 222 -11.36 12.96 12.70
C ILE A 222 -12.36 13.78 11.86
N VAL A 223 -13.54 13.22 11.57
CA VAL A 223 -14.56 13.89 10.75
C VAL A 223 -15.28 15.03 11.51
N GLY A 224 -15.41 14.99 12.84
CA GLY A 224 -15.98 16.12 13.60
C GLY A 224 -15.03 17.29 13.81
N SER A 225 -13.72 17.04 13.81
CA SER A 225 -12.71 18.10 13.95
C SER A 225 -12.48 18.86 12.64
N VAL A 226 -12.60 18.20 11.48
CA VAL A 226 -12.48 18.82 10.15
C VAL A 226 -13.70 19.69 9.81
N LEU A 227 -14.91 19.26 10.16
CA LEU A 227 -16.16 19.94 9.77
C LEU A 227 -16.62 21.06 10.75
N GLY A 228 -15.84 21.33 11.81
CA GLY A 228 -16.25 22.20 12.92
C GLY A 228 -15.58 23.57 13.05
N ARG A 229 -14.66 23.99 12.18
CA ARG A 229 -13.98 25.31 12.32
C ARG A 229 -13.73 26.02 10.97
N ARG A 230 -14.35 27.20 10.80
CA ARG A 230 -13.94 28.27 9.84
C ARG A 230 -12.79 29.08 10.46
N SER A 231 -11.80 29.68 9.78
CA SER A 231 -11.70 30.45 8.51
C SER A 231 -10.20 30.77 8.22
N PRO A 232 -9.79 31.55 7.20
CA PRO A 232 -10.09 31.53 5.75
C PRO A 232 -8.82 31.37 4.88
N THR A 233 -9.02 31.07 3.59
CA THR A 233 -8.04 31.20 2.46
C THR A 233 -6.77 30.35 2.51
N SER A 234 -6.79 29.20 1.84
CA SER A 234 -5.73 28.81 0.90
C SER A 234 -6.24 27.77 -0.12
N MET A 235 -5.67 27.85 -1.32
CA MET A 235 -5.82 26.97 -2.48
C MET A 235 -6.04 25.48 -2.16
N PHE A 236 -6.82 24.82 -3.03
CA PHE A 236 -6.91 23.36 -3.18
C PHE A 236 -5.55 22.67 -3.00
N PHE A 237 -5.36 21.99 -1.88
CA PHE A 237 -4.27 21.01 -1.71
C PHE A 237 -4.88 19.62 -1.79
N VAL A 238 -4.56 18.88 -2.87
CA VAL A 238 -4.33 17.44 -2.75
C VAL A 238 -3.47 17.30 -1.49
N HIS A 239 -3.90 16.55 -0.47
CA HIS A 239 -3.07 16.37 0.73
C HIS A 239 -1.78 15.67 0.29
N GLN A 240 -0.79 16.47 -0.08
CA GLN A 240 0.56 16.01 -0.32
C GLN A 240 1.03 15.47 1.00
N VAL A 241 1.58 14.25 0.95
CA VAL A 241 2.17 13.62 2.12
C VAL A 241 3.20 14.60 2.71
N ASP A 242 3.02 14.94 3.98
CA ASP A 242 3.96 15.79 4.70
C ASP A 242 5.20 14.96 5.06
N TYR A 243 6.10 14.83 4.08
CA TYR A 243 7.32 14.05 4.23
C TYR A 243 8.24 14.56 5.34
N ALA A 244 8.11 15.82 5.78
CA ALA A 244 8.84 16.31 6.93
C ALA A 244 8.36 15.60 8.21
N LYS A 245 7.04 15.48 8.41
CA LYS A 245 6.47 14.72 9.53
C LYS A 245 6.75 13.22 9.43
N VAL A 246 6.67 12.64 8.22
CA VAL A 246 7.04 11.23 8.00
C VAL A 246 8.48 10.98 8.47
N LYS A 247 9.41 11.85 8.07
CA LYS A 247 10.82 11.78 8.51
C LYS A 247 10.93 11.84 10.04
N THR A 248 10.22 12.77 10.70
CA THR A 248 10.19 12.83 12.17
C THR A 248 9.68 11.53 12.80
N SER A 249 8.61 10.94 12.27
CA SER A 249 8.06 9.67 12.77
C SER A 249 9.02 8.49 12.58
N ILE A 250 9.72 8.41 11.45
CA ILE A 250 10.74 7.38 11.22
C ILE A 250 11.91 7.53 12.19
N ALA A 251 12.41 8.76 12.37
CA ALA A 251 13.53 9.07 13.27
C ALA A 251 13.22 8.63 14.70
N ALA A 252 12.00 8.88 15.17
CA ALA A 252 11.55 8.51 16.51
C ALA A 252 11.52 6.99 16.76
N LEU A 253 11.55 6.16 15.70
CA LEU A 253 11.52 4.71 15.79
C LEU A 253 12.88 4.05 15.66
N MET A 254 13.93 4.82 15.30
CA MET A 254 15.23 4.28 14.95
C MET A 254 16.00 3.79 16.17
N ASP A 255 16.06 4.59 17.24
CA ASP A 255 16.70 4.19 18.50
C ASP A 255 15.74 3.41 19.40
N ASP A 256 16.17 2.25 19.86
CA ASP A 256 15.44 1.40 20.81
C ASP A 256 16.41 0.45 21.52
N ASN A 257 16.73 0.74 22.78
CA ASN A 257 17.67 -0.07 23.59
C ASN A 257 17.24 -1.54 23.77
N ASN A 258 15.99 -1.88 23.46
CA ASN A 258 15.49 -3.25 23.53
C ASN A 258 15.72 -4.03 22.22
N TYR A 259 16.18 -3.36 21.17
CA TYR A 259 16.52 -3.97 19.89
C TYR A 259 18.03 -4.21 19.75
N VAL A 260 18.39 -5.03 18.77
CA VAL A 260 19.79 -5.35 18.42
C VAL A 260 20.60 -4.07 18.28
N ASP A 261 21.72 -3.99 19.00
CA ASP A 261 22.63 -2.82 19.02
C ASP A 261 21.96 -1.49 19.40
N GLY A 262 20.77 -1.53 19.99
CA GLY A 262 20.00 -0.36 20.37
C GLY A 262 19.38 0.42 19.21
N ASN A 263 19.43 -0.09 17.97
CA ASN A 263 19.09 0.72 16.80
C ASN A 263 18.55 -0.13 15.61
N TYR A 264 17.42 0.31 15.02
CA TYR A 264 16.76 -0.32 13.87
C TYR A 264 17.33 0.10 12.51
N GLY A 265 18.17 1.13 12.47
CA GLY A 265 18.77 1.72 11.27
C GLY A 265 19.36 0.68 10.32
N PRO A 266 20.25 -0.23 10.76
CA PRO A 266 20.81 -1.25 9.87
C PRO A 266 19.73 -2.18 9.27
N LEU A 267 18.66 -2.45 10.01
CA LEU A 267 17.54 -3.25 9.50
C LEU A 267 16.71 -2.46 8.46
N PHE A 268 16.53 -1.15 8.63
CA PHE A 268 15.86 -0.31 7.64
C PHE A 268 16.68 -0.18 6.35
N VAL A 269 18.00 -0.06 6.45
CA VAL A 269 18.90 -0.12 5.27
C VAL A 269 18.72 -1.44 4.53
N ARG A 270 18.72 -2.57 5.25
CA ARG A 270 18.47 -3.89 4.66
C ARG A 270 17.09 -4.00 4.01
N LEU A 271 16.05 -3.42 4.62
CA LEU A 271 14.69 -3.41 4.07
C LEU A 271 14.64 -2.63 2.75
N GLY A 272 15.20 -1.43 2.69
CA GLY A 272 15.24 -0.61 1.46
C GLY A 272 16.06 -1.26 0.34
N TRP A 273 17.21 -1.87 0.69
CA TRP A 273 18.01 -2.68 -0.23
C TRP A 273 17.18 -3.84 -0.83
N LEU A 274 16.56 -4.67 0.02
CA LEU A 274 15.82 -5.85 -0.44
C LEU A 274 14.51 -5.50 -1.17
N ALA A 275 13.88 -4.38 -0.81
CA ALA A 275 12.72 -3.86 -1.53
C ALA A 275 13.08 -3.44 -2.96
N SER A 276 14.30 -2.94 -3.19
CA SER A 276 14.72 -2.36 -4.48
C SER A 276 15.58 -3.32 -5.34
N GLY A 277 16.37 -4.19 -4.71
CA GLY A 277 17.37 -5.04 -5.38
C GLY A 277 16.83 -6.18 -6.24
N THR A 278 15.51 -6.30 -6.38
CA THR A 278 14.88 -7.31 -7.24
C THR A 278 14.77 -6.88 -8.70
N TYR A 279 15.17 -5.64 -9.02
CA TYR A 279 15.08 -5.07 -10.35
C TYR A 279 15.90 -5.85 -11.39
N SER A 280 15.41 -5.88 -12.62
CA SER A 280 16.10 -6.39 -13.79
C SER A 280 15.85 -5.47 -14.98
N ARG A 281 16.91 -4.90 -15.55
CA ARG A 281 16.79 -4.04 -16.74
C ARG A 281 16.41 -4.80 -18.01
N PHE A 282 16.53 -6.14 -18.00
CA PHE A 282 16.27 -6.98 -19.15
C PHE A 282 14.77 -7.20 -19.42
N ASP A 283 13.96 -7.19 -18.35
CA ASP A 283 12.51 -7.37 -18.44
C ASP A 283 11.72 -6.26 -17.72
N SER A 284 12.42 -5.26 -17.19
CA SER A 284 11.86 -4.11 -16.46
C SER A 284 10.93 -4.50 -15.29
N THR A 285 11.21 -5.64 -14.65
CA THR A 285 10.45 -6.13 -13.48
C THR A 285 11.24 -6.01 -12.18
N GLY A 286 10.52 -5.96 -11.06
CA GLY A 286 11.09 -5.69 -9.73
C GLY A 286 11.40 -4.21 -9.53
N GLY A 287 12.23 -3.91 -8.54
CA GLY A 287 12.58 -2.53 -8.18
C GLY A 287 11.72 -1.96 -7.06
N SER A 288 11.83 -0.65 -6.85
CA SER A 288 11.34 0.03 -5.64
C SER A 288 9.83 0.31 -5.64
N ASN A 289 9.14 0.11 -6.76
CA ASN A 289 7.67 0.22 -6.82
C ASN A 289 6.97 -1.01 -6.24
N GLY A 290 5.72 -0.81 -5.82
CA GLY A 290 4.76 -1.85 -5.45
C GLY A 290 4.79 -2.24 -3.98
N GLY A 291 5.90 -2.02 -3.26
CA GLY A 291 6.05 -2.48 -1.89
C GLY A 291 5.85 -4.00 -1.75
N CYS A 292 6.16 -4.77 -2.80
CA CYS A 292 5.83 -6.19 -2.93
C CYS A 292 6.43 -7.08 -1.84
N ILE A 293 7.48 -6.62 -1.17
CA ILE A 293 8.12 -7.32 -0.05
C ILE A 293 7.16 -7.57 1.14
N ARG A 294 5.98 -6.94 1.14
CA ARG A 294 4.87 -7.19 2.08
C ARG A 294 4.04 -8.45 1.74
N PHE A 295 4.04 -8.88 0.49
CA PHE A 295 3.13 -9.88 -0.03
C PHE A 295 3.85 -11.18 -0.44
N GLU A 296 3.10 -12.27 -0.50
CA GLU A 296 3.59 -13.49 -1.15
C GLU A 296 3.75 -13.27 -2.67
N PRO A 297 4.79 -13.85 -3.28
CA PRO A 297 5.76 -14.77 -2.67
C PRO A 297 6.95 -14.08 -1.98
N GLN A 298 7.18 -12.77 -2.17
CA GLN A 298 8.40 -12.12 -1.71
C GLN A 298 8.59 -12.12 -0.20
N CYS A 299 7.53 -11.93 0.57
CA CYS A 299 7.63 -11.84 2.03
C CYS A 299 8.08 -13.16 2.68
N THR A 300 7.98 -14.30 1.97
CA THR A 300 8.38 -15.63 2.45
C THR A 300 9.72 -16.10 1.88
N TRP A 301 10.38 -15.30 1.02
CA TRP A 301 11.70 -15.66 0.49
C TRP A 301 12.74 -15.78 1.61
N PRO A 302 13.63 -16.79 1.58
CA PRO A 302 14.65 -16.98 2.60
C PRO A 302 15.52 -15.73 2.85
N VAL A 303 15.89 -15.01 1.79
CA VAL A 303 16.68 -13.77 1.85
C VAL A 303 15.98 -12.63 2.59
N ASN A 304 14.64 -12.66 2.67
CA ASN A 304 13.80 -11.65 3.32
C ASN A 304 13.44 -12.01 4.77
N LYS A 305 13.94 -13.13 5.29
CA LYS A 305 13.69 -13.55 6.68
C LYS A 305 14.16 -12.48 7.67
N GLY A 306 13.31 -12.22 8.67
CA GLY A 306 13.51 -11.18 9.67
C GLY A 306 13.05 -9.77 9.27
N LEU A 307 12.66 -9.53 8.00
CA LEU A 307 12.19 -8.21 7.58
C LEU A 307 10.78 -7.86 8.08
N SER A 308 9.98 -8.84 8.54
CA SER A 308 8.71 -8.54 9.20
C SER A 308 8.91 -7.60 10.39
N ILE A 309 10.00 -7.73 11.13
CA ILE A 309 10.36 -6.86 12.25
C ILE A 309 10.43 -5.38 11.80
N ALA A 310 11.07 -5.09 10.67
CA ALA A 310 11.14 -3.73 10.15
C ALA A 310 9.80 -3.23 9.65
N ARG A 311 9.05 -4.08 8.92
CA ARG A 311 7.73 -3.72 8.40
C ARG A 311 6.75 -3.42 9.52
N ASP A 312 6.73 -4.25 10.56
CA ASP A 312 5.88 -4.09 11.73
C ASP A 312 6.27 -2.84 12.51
N ARG A 313 7.58 -2.55 12.64
CA ARG A 313 8.06 -1.32 13.30
C ARG A 313 7.63 -0.06 12.55
N LEU A 314 7.69 -0.05 11.22
CA LEU A 314 7.30 1.09 10.38
C LEU A 314 5.78 1.18 10.16
N GLN A 315 5.01 0.19 10.59
CA GLN A 315 3.57 0.11 10.33
C GLN A 315 2.81 1.29 10.93
N SER A 316 3.18 1.79 12.12
CA SER A 316 2.54 2.98 12.71
C SER A 316 2.76 4.22 11.85
N VAL A 317 3.98 4.44 11.33
CA VAL A 317 4.29 5.56 10.43
C VAL A 317 3.37 5.54 9.22
N TYR A 318 3.18 4.37 8.59
CA TYR A 318 2.25 4.26 7.47
C TYR A 318 0.83 4.70 7.83
N HIS A 319 0.30 4.26 8.98
CA HIS A 319 -1.05 4.60 9.41
C HIS A 319 -1.22 6.08 9.78
N ASP A 320 -0.19 6.69 10.37
CA ASP A 320 -0.24 8.06 10.87
C ASP A 320 -0.12 9.12 9.76
N HIS A 321 0.27 8.72 8.53
CA HIS A 321 0.54 9.62 7.40
C HIS A 321 -0.32 9.27 6.18
N PRO A 322 -1.53 9.86 6.04
CA PRO A 322 -2.41 9.62 4.90
C PRO A 322 -1.75 9.92 3.56
N GLY A 323 -1.93 9.01 2.59
CA GLY A 323 -1.36 9.14 1.24
C GLY A 323 0.07 8.63 1.10
N LEU A 324 0.76 8.30 2.21
CA LEU A 324 2.07 7.66 2.19
C LEU A 324 1.95 6.25 1.62
N THR A 325 2.84 5.87 0.69
CA THR A 325 2.94 4.50 0.21
C THR A 325 3.99 3.73 1.01
N TYR A 326 3.83 2.41 1.14
CA TYR A 326 4.86 1.57 1.74
C TYR A 326 6.14 1.57 0.91
N ALA A 327 6.01 1.65 -0.41
CA ALA A 327 7.14 1.78 -1.31
C ALA A 327 7.99 3.03 -1.00
N ASP A 328 7.37 4.20 -0.79
CA ASP A 328 8.09 5.40 -0.37
C ASP A 328 8.60 5.27 1.08
N LEU A 329 7.79 4.76 2.01
CA LEU A 329 8.18 4.58 3.42
C LEU A 329 9.45 3.73 3.58
N TYR A 330 9.53 2.58 2.91
CA TYR A 330 10.67 1.66 3.07
C TYR A 330 11.96 2.22 2.50
N THR A 331 11.89 2.92 1.38
CA THR A 331 13.06 3.54 0.76
C THR A 331 13.48 4.81 1.52
N LEU A 332 12.53 5.60 2.01
CA LEU A 332 12.78 6.76 2.85
C LEU A 332 13.42 6.35 4.19
N ALA A 333 12.92 5.32 4.84
CA ALA A 333 13.48 4.81 6.09
C ALA A 333 14.94 4.36 5.91
N ALA A 334 15.27 3.79 4.75
CA ALA A 334 16.64 3.35 4.46
C ALA A 334 17.61 4.53 4.29
N VAL A 335 17.26 5.57 3.53
CA VAL A 335 18.14 6.75 3.37
C VAL A 335 18.29 7.52 4.69
N MET A 336 17.22 7.62 5.47
CA MET A 336 17.27 8.24 6.79
C MET A 336 18.18 7.46 7.75
N ALA A 337 18.13 6.13 7.70
CA ALA A 337 18.99 5.30 8.52
C ALA A 337 20.47 5.51 8.19
N ILE A 338 20.84 5.59 6.90
CA ILE A 338 22.21 5.91 6.50
C ILE A 338 22.65 7.25 7.10
N GLU A 339 21.86 8.30 6.93
CA GLU A 339 22.20 9.65 7.37
C GLU A 339 22.30 9.74 8.91
N GLN A 340 21.36 9.14 9.66
CA GLN A 340 21.37 9.16 11.12
C GLN A 340 22.49 8.34 11.74
N MET A 341 22.95 7.29 11.05
CA MET A 341 24.15 6.53 11.44
C MET A 341 25.46 7.24 11.06
N GLY A 342 25.42 8.50 10.65
CA GLY A 342 26.61 9.30 10.29
C GLY A 342 27.09 9.13 8.86
N GLY A 343 26.29 8.50 8.00
CA GLY A 343 26.57 8.30 6.59
C GLY A 343 26.25 9.53 5.73
N PRO A 344 26.47 9.44 4.41
CA PRO A 344 26.18 10.53 3.50
C PRO A 344 24.67 10.80 3.38
N THR A 345 24.30 12.04 3.11
CA THR A 345 22.95 12.38 2.65
C THR A 345 22.74 11.77 1.26
N VAL A 346 21.78 10.86 1.14
CA VAL A 346 21.38 10.26 -0.13
C VAL A 346 20.20 11.05 -0.68
N LYS A 347 20.29 11.50 -1.93
CA LYS A 347 19.16 12.16 -2.58
C LYS A 347 18.01 11.16 -2.70
N TRP A 348 16.83 11.63 -2.36
CA TRP A 348 15.63 10.82 -2.37
C TRP A 348 14.44 11.69 -2.76
N ARG A 349 13.60 11.16 -3.65
CA ARG A 349 12.31 11.73 -4.02
C ARG A 349 11.21 10.71 -3.81
N HIS A 350 10.02 11.22 -3.53
CA HIS A 350 8.80 10.43 -3.41
C HIS A 350 8.14 10.19 -4.76
N GLY A 351 7.11 9.35 -4.78
CA GLY A 351 6.34 9.03 -5.99
C GLY A 351 6.27 7.54 -6.30
N ARG A 352 6.81 6.68 -5.43
CA ARG A 352 6.64 5.24 -5.59
C ARG A 352 5.20 4.86 -5.26
N VAL A 353 4.64 3.95 -6.05
CA VAL A 353 3.25 3.49 -5.90
C VAL A 353 3.21 2.14 -5.22
N ASP A 354 2.19 1.89 -4.41
CA ASP A 354 1.94 0.55 -3.88
C ASP A 354 1.17 -0.31 -4.88
N TYR A 355 1.40 -1.63 -4.81
CA TYR A 355 0.55 -2.62 -5.46
C TYR A 355 -0.43 -3.19 -4.44
N ASP A 356 -1.56 -3.70 -4.95
CA ASP A 356 -2.60 -4.30 -4.12
C ASP A 356 -2.22 -5.70 -3.62
N ASP A 357 -1.35 -6.39 -4.35
CA ASP A 357 -0.88 -7.74 -4.04
C ASP A 357 0.51 -8.04 -4.60
N GLY A 358 1.01 -9.25 -4.36
CA GLY A 358 2.33 -9.69 -4.79
C GLY A 358 2.39 -10.31 -6.19
N LYS A 359 1.34 -10.25 -7.02
CA LYS A 359 1.33 -10.87 -8.36
C LYS A 359 2.38 -10.28 -9.31
N LYS A 360 2.76 -9.03 -9.09
CA LYS A 360 3.83 -8.34 -9.84
C LYS A 360 5.23 -8.59 -9.26
N SER A 361 5.36 -9.50 -8.30
CA SER A 361 6.67 -9.91 -7.79
C SER A 361 7.49 -10.58 -8.90
N PRO A 362 8.77 -10.22 -9.06
CA PRO A 362 9.62 -10.91 -10.01
C PRO A 362 9.97 -12.33 -9.52
N PRO A 363 10.57 -13.16 -10.38
CA PRO A 363 11.17 -14.42 -9.97
C PRO A 363 12.14 -14.25 -8.79
N ALA A 364 12.20 -15.27 -7.93
CA ALA A 364 13.15 -15.35 -6.84
C ALA A 364 14.61 -15.41 -7.35
N ASN A 365 15.58 -15.37 -6.43
CA ASN A 365 17.01 -15.51 -6.69
C ASN A 365 17.65 -14.37 -7.51
N ARG A 366 17.07 -13.17 -7.42
CA ARG A 366 17.63 -11.95 -8.04
C ARG A 366 18.63 -11.18 -7.16
N LEU A 367 18.94 -11.69 -5.98
CA LEU A 367 19.80 -11.00 -5.01
C LEU A 367 21.15 -11.73 -4.88
N PRO A 368 22.25 -11.00 -4.59
CA PRO A 368 23.58 -11.61 -4.51
C PRO A 368 23.63 -12.61 -3.35
N SER A 369 24.33 -13.73 -3.57
CA SER A 369 24.49 -14.76 -2.56
C SER A 369 25.67 -14.45 -1.64
N ALA A 370 25.42 -14.49 -0.33
CA ALA A 370 26.46 -14.32 0.69
C ALA A 370 27.60 -15.36 0.57
N SER A 371 27.32 -16.53 -0.01
CA SER A 371 28.28 -17.63 -0.11
C SER A 371 29.03 -17.68 -1.45
N GLN A 372 28.72 -16.78 -2.40
CA GLN A 372 29.31 -16.81 -3.73
C GLN A 372 30.33 -15.69 -3.94
N GLY A 373 31.21 -15.89 -4.92
CA GLY A 373 32.32 -14.99 -5.23
C GLY A 373 31.97 -13.86 -6.21
N ALA A 374 33.01 -13.18 -6.68
CA ALA A 374 32.91 -11.94 -7.45
C ALA A 374 32.08 -12.08 -8.74
N GLN A 375 32.13 -13.23 -9.42
CA GLN A 375 31.33 -13.46 -10.62
C GLN A 375 29.83 -13.36 -10.35
N ASN A 376 29.33 -13.97 -9.27
CA ASN A 376 27.90 -13.88 -8.91
C ASN A 376 27.52 -12.45 -8.54
N ILE A 377 28.39 -11.75 -7.79
CA ILE A 377 28.19 -10.35 -7.44
C ILE A 377 28.04 -9.52 -8.73
N ARG A 378 29.00 -9.62 -9.65
CA ARG A 378 29.02 -8.86 -10.89
C ARG A 378 27.82 -9.16 -11.78
N GLU A 379 27.40 -10.42 -11.89
CA GLU A 379 26.21 -10.82 -12.65
C GLU A 379 24.92 -10.20 -12.10
N ILE A 380 24.73 -10.23 -10.77
CA ILE A 380 23.52 -9.69 -10.14
C ILE A 380 23.47 -8.17 -10.25
N PHE A 381 24.58 -7.49 -9.98
CA PHE A 381 24.62 -6.02 -10.01
C PHE A 381 24.57 -5.46 -11.43
N SER A 382 25.25 -6.10 -12.40
CA SER A 382 25.18 -5.68 -13.81
C SER A 382 23.78 -5.85 -14.42
N ARG A 383 22.99 -6.84 -13.98
CA ARG A 383 21.56 -6.98 -14.33
C ARG A 383 20.74 -5.74 -13.92
N MET A 384 21.10 -5.12 -12.80
CA MET A 384 20.48 -3.88 -12.32
C MET A 384 21.08 -2.62 -12.98
N GLY A 385 22.15 -2.77 -13.76
CA GLY A 385 22.83 -1.67 -14.44
C GLY A 385 23.95 -1.02 -13.62
N PHE A 386 24.48 -1.69 -12.60
CA PHE A 386 25.63 -1.21 -11.83
C PHE A 386 26.96 -1.69 -12.43
N ASN A 387 27.96 -0.84 -12.37
CA ASN A 387 29.36 -1.19 -12.63
C ASN A 387 30.07 -1.67 -11.35
N ASP A 388 31.34 -2.06 -11.48
CA ASP A 388 32.13 -2.58 -10.36
C ASP A 388 32.32 -1.56 -9.22
N ARG A 389 32.55 -0.28 -9.54
CA ARG A 389 32.71 0.78 -8.54
C ARG A 389 31.44 0.97 -7.69
N GLU A 390 30.29 1.06 -8.37
CA GLU A 390 28.98 1.21 -7.73
C GLU A 390 28.63 -0.05 -6.91
N THR A 391 28.99 -1.22 -7.42
CA THR A 391 28.77 -2.51 -6.74
C THR A 391 29.56 -2.58 -5.43
N VAL A 392 30.85 -2.29 -5.48
CA VAL A 392 31.70 -2.28 -4.28
C VAL A 392 31.23 -1.21 -3.30
N ALA A 393 30.81 -0.04 -3.78
CA ALA A 393 30.24 1.00 -2.94
C ALA A 393 29.00 0.49 -2.20
N LEU A 394 28.01 -0.09 -2.90
CA LEU A 394 26.78 -0.61 -2.30
C LEU A 394 27.03 -1.72 -1.27
N ILE A 395 27.97 -2.63 -1.53
CA ILE A 395 28.35 -3.67 -0.55
C ILE A 395 28.98 -3.05 0.70
N GLY A 396 29.58 -1.86 0.58
CA GLY A 396 30.04 -1.04 1.70
C GLY A 396 28.96 -0.72 2.75
N ALA A 397 27.66 -0.90 2.46
CA ALA A 397 26.60 -0.87 3.48
C ALA A 397 26.83 -1.88 4.62
N HIS A 398 27.63 -2.93 4.41
CA HIS A 398 28.15 -3.79 5.48
C HIS A 398 29.06 -3.05 6.49
N SER A 399 29.23 -1.72 6.38
CA SER A 399 29.74 -0.89 7.47
C SER A 399 28.81 -0.86 8.69
N VAL A 400 27.51 -1.15 8.49
CA VAL A 400 26.49 -1.17 9.54
C VAL A 400 25.82 -2.54 9.66
N GLY A 401 25.35 -2.84 10.86
CA GLY A 401 24.59 -4.02 11.21
C GLY A 401 25.44 -5.26 11.46
N ARG A 402 24.75 -6.40 11.45
CA ARG A 402 25.31 -7.73 11.70
C ARG A 402 24.47 -8.83 11.05
N CYS A 403 25.08 -10.00 10.89
CA CYS A 403 24.38 -11.23 10.56
C CYS A 403 23.75 -11.88 11.80
N HIS A 404 22.68 -12.65 11.57
CA HIS A 404 21.97 -13.38 12.62
C HIS A 404 21.59 -14.78 12.15
N THR A 405 21.89 -15.79 12.98
CA THR A 405 21.72 -17.21 12.66
C THR A 405 20.25 -17.55 12.37
N ASP A 406 19.32 -16.94 13.09
CA ASP A 406 17.88 -17.12 12.92
C ASP A 406 17.34 -16.46 11.65
N ARG A 407 18.09 -15.55 11.01
CA ARG A 407 17.67 -14.80 9.80
C ARG A 407 18.30 -15.35 8.53
N ASN A 408 19.63 -15.33 8.44
CA ASN A 408 20.36 -15.70 7.22
C ASN A 408 21.31 -16.90 7.43
N GLY A 409 21.37 -17.45 8.65
CA GLY A 409 22.25 -18.56 9.00
C GLY A 409 23.66 -18.14 9.40
N PHE A 410 24.12 -16.95 9.00
CA PHE A 410 25.42 -16.38 9.38
C PHE A 410 25.34 -15.66 10.73
N GLU A 411 26.47 -15.37 11.34
CA GLU A 411 26.51 -14.71 12.65
C GLU A 411 27.65 -13.70 12.76
N GLY A 412 27.36 -12.54 13.34
CA GLY A 412 28.38 -11.59 13.79
C GLY A 412 28.32 -10.24 13.07
N GLN A 413 29.02 -9.26 13.62
CA GLN A 413 29.10 -7.89 13.11
C GLN A 413 30.27 -7.74 12.14
N TRP A 414 30.12 -6.84 11.17
CA TRP A 414 31.19 -6.54 10.21
C TRP A 414 32.21 -5.52 10.73
N THR A 415 31.76 -4.58 11.54
CA THR A 415 32.55 -3.47 12.10
C THR A 415 32.48 -3.48 13.62
N SER A 416 33.39 -2.78 14.30
CA SER A 416 33.33 -2.62 15.75
C SER A 416 32.15 -1.73 16.19
N THR A 417 31.66 -0.89 15.28
CA THR A 417 30.56 0.05 15.49
C THR A 417 29.41 -0.23 14.51
N PRO A 418 28.57 -1.25 14.77
CA PRO A 418 27.53 -1.70 13.83
C PRO A 418 26.40 -0.69 13.59
N THR A 419 26.37 0.43 14.32
CA THR A 419 25.37 1.50 14.14
C THR A 419 26.00 2.80 13.62
N THR A 420 27.25 2.72 13.12
CA THR A 420 27.97 3.87 12.55
C THR A 420 28.38 3.57 11.11
N PHE A 421 27.90 4.39 10.18
CA PHE A 421 28.34 4.32 8.79
C PHE A 421 29.74 4.92 8.67
N SER A 422 30.70 4.12 8.21
CA SER A 422 32.09 4.53 8.05
C SER A 422 32.80 3.63 7.02
N ASN A 423 34.03 3.98 6.65
CA ASN A 423 34.85 3.13 5.80
C ASN A 423 35.61 2.02 6.58
N GLU A 424 35.26 1.78 7.85
CA GLU A 424 35.87 0.75 8.70
C GLU A 424 35.76 -0.66 8.08
N PHE A 425 34.65 -0.96 7.40
CA PHE A 425 34.47 -2.23 6.69
C PHE A 425 35.60 -2.53 5.69
N PHE A 426 35.95 -1.54 4.84
CA PHE A 426 37.01 -1.67 3.84
C PHE A 426 38.40 -1.68 4.46
N ARG A 427 38.63 -0.87 5.51
CA ARG A 427 39.88 -0.88 6.26
C ARG A 427 40.17 -2.28 6.83
N HIS A 428 39.22 -2.86 7.56
CA HIS A 428 39.36 -4.20 8.14
C HIS A 428 39.49 -5.30 7.09
N LEU A 429 38.86 -5.17 5.92
CA LEU A 429 39.08 -6.11 4.81
C LEU A 429 40.54 -6.18 4.35
N LEU A 430 41.30 -5.09 4.48
CA LEU A 430 42.71 -5.01 4.04
C LEU A 430 43.72 -5.19 5.17
N GLU A 431 43.39 -4.71 6.37
CA GLU A 431 44.33 -4.61 7.50
C GLU A 431 44.30 -5.84 8.41
N ASP A 432 43.14 -6.50 8.54
CA ASP A 432 43.01 -7.66 9.40
C ASP A 432 43.42 -8.95 8.69
N THR A 433 43.90 -9.91 9.49
CA THR A 433 44.10 -11.28 9.04
C THR A 433 42.82 -12.07 9.29
N TRP A 434 42.29 -12.69 8.24
CA TRP A 434 41.04 -13.44 8.26
C TRP A 434 41.30 -14.95 8.20
N GLN A 435 40.57 -15.71 9.01
CA GLN A 435 40.55 -17.17 8.96
C GLN A 435 39.13 -17.69 8.77
N GLU A 436 38.98 -18.89 8.19
CA GLU A 436 37.68 -19.54 8.15
C GLU A 436 37.23 -19.89 9.58
N ARG A 437 35.99 -19.51 9.92
CA ARG A 437 35.40 -19.84 11.22
C ARG A 437 34.91 -21.28 11.19
N HIS A 438 35.39 -22.11 12.11
CA HIS A 438 34.92 -23.49 12.28
C HIS A 438 33.76 -23.54 13.28
N TRP A 439 32.54 -23.73 12.79
CA TRP A 439 31.30 -23.70 13.58
C TRP A 439 30.17 -24.47 12.85
N GLN A 440 28.96 -24.48 13.42
CA GLN A 440 27.80 -25.24 12.88
C GLN A 440 27.00 -24.50 11.80
N GLY A 441 27.35 -23.25 11.50
CA GLY A 441 26.68 -22.46 10.46
C GLY A 441 27.38 -22.56 9.10
N PRO A 442 26.93 -21.75 8.12
CA PRO A 442 27.57 -21.68 6.81
C PRO A 442 29.01 -21.17 6.91
N LYS A 443 29.80 -21.44 5.87
CA LYS A 443 31.18 -20.94 5.75
C LYS A 443 31.19 -19.41 5.87
N GLN A 444 31.90 -18.92 6.88
CA GLN A 444 32.17 -17.50 7.08
C GLN A 444 33.59 -17.34 7.63
N PHE A 445 34.08 -16.12 7.67
CA PHE A 445 35.39 -15.79 8.18
C PHE A 445 35.28 -15.00 9.47
N GLU A 446 36.29 -15.12 10.33
CA GLU A 446 36.46 -14.32 11.54
C GLU A 446 37.86 -13.71 11.55
N ASP A 447 38.01 -12.56 12.20
CA ASP A 447 39.33 -11.96 12.39
C ASP A 447 40.16 -12.80 13.36
N VAL A 448 41.43 -13.05 13.04
CA VAL A 448 42.30 -13.95 13.84
C VAL A 448 42.57 -13.39 15.23
N LYS A 449 42.67 -12.06 15.35
CA LYS A 449 43.20 -11.37 16.53
C LYS A 449 42.20 -11.30 17.68
N THR A 450 40.97 -10.92 17.38
CA THR A 450 39.90 -10.66 18.36
C THR A 450 38.75 -11.65 18.25
N LYS A 451 38.56 -12.25 17.07
CA LYS A 451 37.42 -13.13 16.73
C LYS A 451 36.05 -12.46 16.96
N SER A 452 36.01 -11.13 16.88
CA SER A 452 34.83 -10.33 17.16
C SER A 452 34.12 -9.89 15.88
N LEU A 453 34.85 -9.78 14.77
CA LEU A 453 34.35 -9.37 13.48
C LEU A 453 34.19 -10.56 12.55
N MET A 454 33.22 -10.48 11.65
CA MET A 454 32.94 -11.52 10.67
C MET A 454 32.99 -11.00 9.24
N ARG A 455 33.26 -11.89 8.28
CA ARG A 455 33.09 -11.65 6.84
C ARG A 455 32.35 -12.79 6.18
N LEU A 456 31.50 -12.44 5.24
CA LEU A 456 30.89 -13.39 4.33
C LEU A 456 31.89 -13.79 3.24
N PRO A 457 31.75 -14.98 2.63
CA PRO A 457 32.49 -15.32 1.41
C PRO A 457 32.38 -14.26 0.31
N SER A 458 31.21 -13.63 0.15
CA SER A 458 31.00 -12.52 -0.78
C SER A 458 31.80 -11.26 -0.42
N ASP A 459 32.04 -10.98 0.87
CA ASP A 459 32.85 -9.84 1.31
C ASP A 459 34.34 -10.11 1.00
N MET A 460 34.80 -11.33 1.28
CA MET A 460 36.17 -11.74 0.96
C MET A 460 36.43 -11.74 -0.55
N ALA A 461 35.41 -11.96 -1.37
CA ALA A 461 35.53 -11.88 -2.82
C ALA A 461 35.97 -10.48 -3.30
N LEU A 462 35.67 -9.42 -2.55
CA LEU A 462 36.05 -8.04 -2.92
C LEU A 462 37.56 -7.81 -2.91
N ILE A 463 38.31 -8.53 -2.08
CA ILE A 463 39.78 -8.44 -2.01
C ILE A 463 40.50 -9.54 -2.81
N GLN A 464 39.75 -10.55 -3.24
CA GLN A 464 40.24 -11.66 -4.06
C GLN A 464 40.14 -11.34 -5.56
N ASP A 465 39.09 -10.62 -5.98
CA ASP A 465 38.92 -10.14 -7.34
C ASP A 465 39.77 -8.88 -7.57
N PRO A 466 40.69 -8.87 -8.56
CA PRO A 466 41.58 -7.74 -8.79
C PRO A 466 40.87 -6.44 -9.15
N GLU A 467 39.73 -6.49 -9.83
CA GLU A 467 39.00 -5.28 -10.28
C GLU A 467 38.23 -4.66 -9.11
N PHE A 468 37.54 -5.47 -8.30
CA PHE A 468 36.90 -4.98 -7.08
C PHE A 468 37.91 -4.44 -6.07
N LYS A 469 39.07 -5.09 -5.93
CA LYS A 469 40.08 -4.71 -4.94
C LYS A 469 40.58 -3.29 -5.13
N ILE A 470 40.62 -2.77 -6.37
CA ILE A 470 41.01 -1.38 -6.65
C ILE A 470 40.11 -0.41 -5.85
N TYR A 471 38.79 -0.62 -5.89
CA TYR A 471 37.83 0.23 -5.19
C TYR A 471 37.83 -0.01 -3.68
N VAL A 472 38.08 -1.25 -3.23
CA VAL A 472 38.28 -1.53 -1.79
C VAL A 472 39.45 -0.72 -1.22
N ILE A 473 40.58 -0.69 -1.94
CA ILE A 473 41.76 0.11 -1.56
C ILE A 473 41.44 1.60 -1.57
N GLU A 474 40.74 2.09 -2.59
CA GLU A 474 40.33 3.50 -2.67
C GLU A 474 39.46 3.90 -1.47
N TYR A 475 38.42 3.13 -1.17
CA TYR A 475 37.48 3.42 -0.08
C TYR A 475 38.09 3.25 1.31
N ALA A 476 39.00 2.29 1.50
CA ALA A 476 39.74 2.16 2.76
C ALA A 476 40.62 3.40 3.04
N ASN A 477 41.22 3.98 2.01
CA ASN A 477 42.08 5.16 2.13
C ASN A 477 41.31 6.50 2.11
N ASN A 478 40.10 6.52 1.54
CA ASN A 478 39.32 7.74 1.35
C ASN A 478 37.83 7.53 1.67
N GLY A 479 37.49 7.69 2.94
CA GLY A 479 36.11 7.57 3.42
C GLY A 479 35.15 8.58 2.80
N SER A 480 35.62 9.79 2.44
CA SER A 480 34.79 10.78 1.73
C SER A 480 34.44 10.33 0.32
N ARG A 481 35.39 9.71 -0.40
CA ARG A 481 35.11 9.14 -1.72
C ARG A 481 34.10 8.01 -1.64
N PHE A 482 34.26 7.11 -0.68
CA PHE A 482 33.29 6.05 -0.41
C PHE A 482 31.89 6.62 -0.17
N ALA A 483 31.77 7.64 0.70
CA ALA A 483 30.48 8.24 1.02
C ALA A 483 29.78 8.85 -0.21
N VAL A 484 30.53 9.53 -1.09
CA VAL A 484 29.97 10.08 -2.35
C VAL A 484 29.48 8.95 -3.27
N ASP A 485 30.34 7.96 -3.54
CA ASP A 485 30.00 6.90 -4.49
C ASP A 485 28.89 5.99 -3.95
N PHE A 486 28.82 5.79 -2.62
CA PHE A 486 27.73 5.09 -1.96
C PHE A 486 26.41 5.86 -2.12
N ALA A 487 26.40 7.17 -1.88
CA ALA A 487 25.19 7.97 -1.99
C ALA A 487 24.61 7.94 -3.41
N ASP A 488 25.47 8.13 -4.43
CA ASP A 488 25.05 8.11 -5.83
C ASP A 488 24.53 6.71 -6.23
N ALA A 489 25.23 5.64 -5.82
CA ALA A 489 24.80 4.27 -6.14
C ALA A 489 23.53 3.86 -5.39
N PHE A 490 23.34 4.31 -4.14
CA PHE A 490 22.15 4.02 -3.34
C PHE A 490 20.94 4.83 -3.82
N GLU A 491 21.12 6.10 -4.20
CA GLU A 491 20.09 6.88 -4.92
C GLU A 491 19.63 6.10 -6.15
N LYS A 492 20.57 5.74 -7.05
CA LYS A 492 20.28 4.98 -8.26
C LYS A 492 19.50 3.70 -7.98
N LEU A 493 19.91 2.92 -6.97
CA LEU A 493 19.21 1.69 -6.55
C LEU A 493 17.74 1.95 -6.21
N LEU A 494 17.47 2.97 -5.40
CA LEU A 494 16.13 3.27 -4.89
C LEU A 494 15.20 3.86 -5.96
N GLU A 495 15.74 4.25 -7.12
CA GLU A 495 14.98 4.74 -8.27
C GLU A 495 14.69 3.64 -9.31
N LEU A 496 15.31 2.45 -9.19
CA LEU A 496 15.09 1.37 -10.14
C LEU A 496 13.63 0.89 -10.12
N GLY A 497 13.02 0.76 -11.30
CA GLY A 497 11.64 0.31 -11.46
C GLY A 497 10.58 1.36 -11.08
N VAL A 498 10.97 2.64 -11.00
CA VAL A 498 10.06 3.75 -10.70
C VAL A 498 9.94 4.69 -11.90
N ASP A 499 8.71 4.85 -12.39
CA ASP A 499 8.38 5.82 -13.43
C ASP A 499 8.03 7.16 -12.79
N PHE A 500 9.04 7.96 -12.47
CA PHE A 500 8.81 9.32 -11.99
C PHE A 500 8.22 10.18 -13.13
N PRO A 501 7.14 10.93 -12.89
CA PRO A 501 6.63 11.89 -13.87
C PRO A 501 7.73 12.86 -14.30
N SER A 502 7.78 13.20 -15.59
CA SER A 502 8.80 14.10 -16.18
C SER A 502 8.79 15.53 -15.62
N SER A 503 7.88 15.84 -14.69
CA SER A 503 7.60 17.16 -14.14
C SER A 503 8.08 17.34 -12.68
N TYR A 504 9.04 16.54 -12.23
CA TYR A 504 9.72 16.75 -10.93
C TYR A 504 11.03 17.51 -11.08
#